data_AF-A0A163DES6-F1
#
_entry.id   AF-A0A163DES6-F1
#
_cell.length_a   1.000
_cell.length_b   1.000
_cell.length_c   1.000
_cell.angle_alpha   90.00
_cell.angle_beta   90.00
_cell.angle_gamma   90.00
#
_symmetry.space_group_name_H-M   'P 1'
#
loop_
_entity.id
_entity.type
_entity.pdbx_description
1 polymer ?
#
loop_
_entity_poly.entity_id
_entity_poly.type
_entity_poly.pdbx_seq_one_letter_code
_entity_poly.pdbx_strand_id
1 'polypeptide(L)'
;MQPSLTLRAVHTPLIRFVGSRAALWKDAPHHTGPHVMTPSNLEKHVAKASEVVAKTAAPAAPTTFTTGDMPARYRRAPITELEMEAIESGGATYSF
;
A
#
# COMPACT_ATOMS: atom_id res chain seq x y z
N MET A 1 -26.51 5.98 19.23
CA MET A 1 -25.37 5.73 18.33
C MET A 1 -24.21 5.25 19.18
N GLN A 2 -23.76 4.01 18.99
CA GLN A 2 -22.62 3.45 19.73
C GLN A 2 -21.32 3.80 18.99
N PRO A 3 -20.26 4.28 19.67
CA PRO A 3 -18.98 4.52 19.02
C PRO A 3 -18.23 3.20 18.77
N SER A 4 -17.90 2.92 17.51
CA SER A 4 -17.12 1.74 17.12
C SER A 4 -15.67 1.87 17.57
N LEU A 5 -15.19 0.93 18.40
CA LEU A 5 -13.78 0.79 18.75
C LEU A 5 -12.98 0.27 17.55
N THR A 6 -12.29 1.17 16.85
CA THR A 6 -11.32 0.79 15.82
C THR A 6 -10.05 0.24 16.47
N LEU A 7 -9.76 -1.05 16.28
CA LEU A 7 -8.51 -1.70 16.71
C LEU A 7 -7.30 -1.17 15.92
N ARG A 8 -6.66 -0.11 16.43
CA ARG A 8 -5.38 0.45 15.91
C ARG A 8 -4.16 -0.35 16.39
N ALA A 9 -4.16 -1.67 16.26
CA ALA A 9 -3.05 -2.50 16.76
C ALA A 9 -2.49 -3.41 15.66
N VAL A 10 -1.76 -2.83 14.71
CA VAL A 10 -0.90 -3.61 13.79
C VAL A 10 0.55 -3.07 13.74
N HIS A 11 0.80 -1.80 14.08
CA HIS A 11 2.16 -1.24 14.10
C HIS A 11 2.42 -0.37 15.33
N THR A 12 2.50 -0.98 16.52
CA THR A 12 3.05 -0.30 17.71
C THR A 12 4.57 -0.54 17.77
N PRO A 13 5.42 0.49 17.62
CA PRO A 13 6.86 0.32 17.72
C PRO A 13 7.25 -0.08 19.16
N LEU A 14 8.21 -1.01 19.32
CA LEU A 14 8.70 -1.46 20.63
C LEU A 14 9.28 -0.31 21.47
N ILE A 15 9.83 0.73 20.83
CA ILE A 15 10.39 1.88 21.52
C ILE A 15 9.33 2.98 21.59
N ARG A 16 8.93 3.32 22.82
CA ARG A 16 8.08 4.47 23.12
C ARG A 16 8.97 5.70 23.23
N PHE A 17 8.84 6.61 22.27
CA PHE A 17 9.54 7.89 22.33
C PHE A 17 8.84 8.75 23.37
N VAL A 18 9.56 9.14 24.41
CA VAL A 18 9.07 10.09 25.41
C VAL A 18 9.16 11.48 24.79
N GLY A 19 8.01 12.10 24.52
CA GLY A 19 7.92 13.46 23.97
C GLY A 19 7.72 13.56 22.45
N SER A 20 7.53 14.79 21.97
CA SER A 20 7.28 15.09 20.55
C SER A 20 8.54 14.96 19.70
N ARG A 21 8.49 14.11 18.67
CA ARG A 21 9.56 13.96 17.67
C ARG A 21 9.78 15.19 16.79
N ALA A 22 8.80 16.11 16.76
CA ALA A 22 8.91 17.34 15.96
C ALA A 22 10.05 18.25 16.43
N ALA A 23 10.54 18.10 17.67
CA ALA A 23 11.70 18.86 18.17
C ALA A 23 13.05 18.25 17.76
N LEU A 24 13.12 16.92 17.63
CA LEU A 24 14.37 16.21 17.29
C LEU A 24 14.82 16.44 15.84
N TRP A 25 13.90 16.81 14.95
CA TRP A 25 14.18 17.00 13.52
C TRP A 25 14.30 18.47 13.11
N LYS A 26 14.35 19.41 14.06
CA LYS A 26 14.52 20.84 13.77
C LYS A 26 15.94 21.19 13.32
N ASP A 27 16.93 20.53 13.90
CA ASP A 27 18.35 20.84 13.70
C ASP A 27 18.98 20.06 12.55
N ALA A 28 18.24 19.10 11.97
CA ALA A 28 18.66 18.32 10.82
C ALA A 28 17.86 18.79 9.58
N PRO A 29 18.33 19.81 8.83
CA PRO A 29 17.68 20.18 7.59
C PRO A 29 17.67 18.95 6.68
N HIS A 30 16.50 18.58 6.18
CA HIS A 30 16.42 17.66 5.05
C HIS A 30 17.24 18.27 3.92
N HIS A 31 18.33 17.63 3.52
CA HIS A 31 19.08 18.10 2.36
C HIS A 31 18.16 18.00 1.14
N THR A 32 18.06 19.07 0.37
CA THR A 32 17.35 19.08 -0.90
C THR A 32 18.38 18.85 -2.00
N GLY A 33 18.44 17.61 -2.50
CA GLY A 33 19.43 17.18 -3.51
C GLY A 33 20.15 15.89 -3.11
N PRO A 34 21.13 15.43 -3.92
CA PRO A 34 21.94 14.26 -3.61
C PRO A 34 22.62 14.41 -2.23
N HIS A 35 22.54 13.37 -1.41
CA HIS A 35 23.18 13.37 -0.09
C HIS A 35 24.69 13.62 -0.24
N VAL A 36 25.30 14.42 0.64
CA VAL A 36 26.73 14.80 0.53
C VAL A 36 27.70 13.61 0.51
N MET A 37 27.29 12.47 1.07
CA MET A 37 28.05 11.20 1.04
C MET A 37 27.69 10.27 -0.12
N THR A 38 26.88 10.70 -1.10
CA THR A 38 26.64 9.84 -2.27
C THR A 38 27.92 9.71 -3.08
N PRO A 39 28.41 8.49 -3.36
CA PRO A 39 29.57 8.29 -4.21
C PRO A 39 29.26 8.78 -5.63
N SER A 40 30.19 9.51 -6.24
CA SER A 40 30.02 10.14 -7.56
C SER A 40 29.76 9.14 -8.71
N ASN A 41 30.05 7.85 -8.52
CA ASN A 41 29.81 6.80 -9.52
C ASN A 41 28.47 6.04 -9.35
N LEU A 42 27.58 6.47 -8.44
CA LEU A 42 26.31 5.78 -8.19
C LEU A 42 25.45 5.66 -9.46
N GLU A 43 25.44 6.69 -10.31
CA GLU A 43 24.66 6.71 -11.54
C GLU A 43 25.02 5.61 -12.56
N LYS A 44 26.24 5.06 -12.48
CA LYS A 44 26.71 4.00 -13.40
C LYS A 44 26.22 2.61 -13.01
N HIS A 45 25.84 2.43 -11.74
CA HIS A 45 25.50 1.12 -11.17
C HIS A 45 24.06 1.04 -10.65
N VAL A 46 23.35 2.18 -10.58
CA VAL A 46 21.94 2.23 -10.21
C VAL A 46 21.11 2.47 -11.46
N ALA A 47 20.14 1.59 -11.71
CA ALA A 47 19.17 1.78 -12.76
C ALA A 47 18.41 3.09 -12.52
N LYS A 48 18.59 4.08 -13.41
CA LYS A 48 17.79 5.30 -13.39
C LYS A 48 16.33 4.89 -13.64
N ALA A 49 15.43 5.33 -12.77
CA ALA A 49 14.00 5.22 -13.05
C ALA A 49 13.76 5.85 -14.42
N SER A 50 13.21 5.09 -15.37
CA SER A 50 12.86 5.64 -16.68
C SER A 50 11.98 6.87 -16.44
N GLU A 51 12.35 8.00 -17.03
CA GLU A 51 11.50 9.17 -17.09
C GLU A 51 10.28 8.80 -17.94
N VAL A 52 9.31 8.14 -17.33
CA VAL A 52 7.95 8.16 -17.82
C VAL A 52 7.56 9.61 -17.65
N VAL A 53 7.71 10.38 -18.73
CA VAL A 53 7.07 11.68 -18.85
C VAL A 53 5.63 11.44 -18.51
N ALA A 54 5.25 11.79 -17.28
CA ALA A 54 3.89 11.72 -16.81
C ALA A 54 3.15 12.74 -17.66
N LYS A 55 2.61 12.26 -18.79
CA LYS A 55 1.68 13.02 -19.61
C LYS A 55 0.64 13.51 -18.63
N THR A 56 0.54 14.83 -18.46
CA THR A 56 -0.42 15.46 -17.56
C THR A 56 -1.79 14.99 -18.01
N ALA A 57 -2.29 13.92 -17.39
CA ALA A 57 -3.59 13.38 -17.70
C ALA A 57 -4.58 14.45 -17.26
N ALA A 58 -5.39 14.94 -18.20
CA ALA A 58 -6.57 15.74 -17.86
C ALA A 58 -7.33 15.01 -16.73
N PRO A 59 -7.92 15.73 -15.76
CA PRO A 59 -8.62 15.10 -14.66
C PRO A 59 -9.67 14.17 -15.26
N ALA A 60 -9.40 12.85 -15.17
CA ALA A 60 -10.31 11.86 -15.67
C ALA A 60 -11.62 12.05 -14.88
N ALA A 61 -12.75 11.99 -15.57
CA ALA A 61 -14.05 11.85 -14.91
C ALA A 61 -13.94 10.75 -13.85
N PRO A 62 -14.72 10.79 -12.74
CA PRO A 62 -14.65 9.77 -11.71
C PRO A 62 -15.04 8.41 -12.31
N THR A 63 -14.07 7.68 -12.85
CA THR A 63 -14.23 6.33 -13.35
C THR A 63 -14.27 5.45 -12.12
N THR A 64 -15.47 5.03 -11.75
CA THR A 64 -15.64 4.00 -10.74
C THR A 64 -15.04 2.71 -11.30
N PHE A 65 -13.84 2.38 -10.85
CA PHE A 65 -13.22 1.10 -11.17
C PHE A 65 -13.91 0.03 -10.34
N THR A 66 -14.60 -0.90 -11.01
CA THR A 66 -15.25 -2.02 -10.34
C THR A 66 -14.34 -3.25 -10.43
N THR A 67 -14.49 -4.19 -9.49
CA THR A 67 -13.79 -5.48 -9.57
C THR A 67 -14.09 -6.23 -10.88
N GLY A 68 -15.23 -5.94 -11.51
CA GLY A 68 -15.60 -6.45 -12.84
C GLY A 68 -14.71 -5.96 -13.97
N ASP A 69 -14.05 -4.81 -13.82
CA ASP A 69 -13.16 -4.24 -14.83
C ASP A 69 -11.76 -4.85 -14.79
N MET A 70 -11.45 -5.66 -13.77
CA MET A 70 -10.15 -6.31 -13.64
C MET A 70 -9.99 -7.48 -14.62
N PRO A 71 -8.76 -7.78 -15.06
CA PRO A 71 -8.44 -9.01 -15.77
C PRO A 71 -8.90 -10.26 -15.02
N ALA A 72 -9.27 -11.31 -15.75
CA ALA A 72 -9.82 -12.56 -15.19
C ALA A 72 -8.97 -13.17 -14.07
N ARG A 73 -7.64 -13.04 -14.14
CA ARG A 73 -6.69 -13.51 -13.12
C ARG A 73 -6.86 -12.86 -11.73
N TYR A 74 -7.52 -11.72 -11.66
CA TYR A 74 -7.79 -11.00 -10.41
C TYR A 74 -9.27 -11.06 -10.01
N ARG A 75 -10.10 -11.71 -10.81
CA ARG A 75 -11.50 -11.96 -10.45
C ARG A 75 -11.55 -13.21 -9.57
N ARG A 76 -12.53 -13.25 -8.68
CA ARG A 76 -12.79 -14.43 -7.85
C ARG A 76 -13.23 -15.58 -8.75
N ALA A 77 -12.70 -16.77 -8.50
CA ALA A 77 -13.18 -17.98 -9.17
C ALA A 77 -14.66 -18.22 -8.81
N PRO A 78 -15.49 -18.65 -9.77
CA PRO A 78 -16.87 -19.05 -9.48
C PRO A 78 -16.84 -20.28 -8.56
N ILE A 79 -17.67 -20.27 -7.52
CA ILE A 79 -17.82 -21.39 -6.58
C ILE A 79 -18.70 -22.44 -7.25
N THR A 80 -18.28 -23.70 -7.21
CA THR A 80 -19.03 -24.84 -7.75
C THR A 80 -20.13 -25.30 -6.79
N GLU A 81 -21.15 -26.01 -7.28
CA GLU A 81 -22.27 -26.50 -6.46
C GLU A 81 -21.82 -27.39 -5.29
N LEU A 82 -20.83 -28.25 -5.54
CA LEU A 82 -20.24 -29.11 -4.50
C LEU A 82 -19.52 -28.30 -3.42
N GLU A 83 -18.84 -27.22 -3.80
CA GLU A 83 -18.18 -26.34 -2.84
C GLU A 83 -19.20 -25.54 -2.02
N MET A 84 -20.31 -25.12 -2.62
CA MET A 84 -21.40 -24.47 -1.88
C MET A 84 -21.98 -25.41 -0.82
N GLU A 85 -22.29 -26.66 -1.18
CA GLU A 85 -22.81 -27.67 -0.23
C GLU A 85 -21.79 -28.01 0.87
N ALA A 86 -20.50 -28.06 0.54
CA ALA A 86 -19.42 -28.28 1.51
C ALA A 86 -19.27 -27.12 2.51
N ILE A 87 -19.51 -25.87 2.07
CA ILE A 87 -19.51 -24.69 2.95
C ILE A 87 -20.76 -24.69 3.84
N GLU A 88 -21.93 -24.99 3.28
CA GLU A 88 -23.21 -25.03 4.01
C GLU A 88 -23.28 -26.15 5.05
N SER A 89 -22.68 -27.29 4.75
CA SER A 89 -22.52 -28.41 5.70
C SER A 89 -21.45 -28.15 6.78
N GLY A 90 -20.77 -27.00 6.72
CA GLY A 90 -19.73 -26.60 7.68
C GLY A 90 -18.42 -27.38 7.56
N GLY A 91 -18.26 -28.17 6.48
CA GLY A 91 -17.07 -28.98 6.22
C GLY A 91 -15.91 -28.19 5.60
N ALA A 92 -16.19 -27.04 4.97
CA ALA A 92 -15.19 -26.19 4.36
C ALA A 92 -15.30 -24.74 4.86
N THR A 93 -14.17 -24.18 5.29
CA THR A 93 -14.04 -22.74 5.54
C THR A 93 -13.66 -22.05 4.24
N TYR A 94 -14.47 -21.10 3.78
CA TYR A 94 -14.14 -20.30 2.61
C TYR A 94 -13.05 -19.27 2.98
N SER A 95 -11.80 -19.63 2.71
CA SER A 95 -10.63 -18.77 2.93
C SER A 95 -10.14 -18.15 1.62
N PHE A 96 -10.10 -16.81 1.59
CA PHE A 96 -9.64 -15.96 0.48
C PHE A 96 -8.14 -15.66 0.60
#